data_AF-A0A9P4TP98-F1
#
_entry.id   AF-A0A9P4TP98-F1
#
_cell.length_a   1.000
_cell.length_b   1.000
_cell.length_c   1.000
_cell.angle_alpha   90.00
_cell.angle_beta   90.00
_cell.angle_gamma   90.00
#
_symmetry.space_group_name_H-M   'P 1'
#
loop_
_entity.id
_entity.type
_entity.pdbx_description
1 polymer ?
#
loop_
_entity_poly.entity_id
_entity_poly.type
_entity_poly.pdbx_seq_one_letter_code
_entity_poly.pdbx_strand_id
1 'polypeptide(L)'
;MAPRISTIVNAAAFIDSCVLIGLSIATIFLASDAYDVFTNTFPPGTFAWLPSQWRGDVFHVFINYNRSSEIKTYFAAGLALFVGLLGTFMFGASFQRPAPTQLAKPVFIVALLSSIVAIVCAIWSAIAEVQIKKSTCAFDRYTRAGDHYTCSIENAACNTLRFAHHPPNSQGPYEVLNRSCLQFRHARYMVIPIAAVSLILAALYAVKAWNTKVREDDESEFASEREGLLRL
;
A
#
# COMPACT_ATOMS: atom_id res chain seq x y z
N MET A 1 35.85 17.69 5.30
CA MET A 1 35.64 16.26 5.55
C MET A 1 34.30 15.86 4.96
N ALA A 2 34.27 15.17 3.82
CA ALA A 2 33.02 14.70 3.24
C ALA A 2 32.48 13.53 4.11
N PRO A 3 31.16 13.49 4.40
CA PRO A 3 30.57 12.35 5.08
C PRO A 3 30.86 11.07 4.26
N ARG A 4 31.30 10.00 4.94
CA ARG A 4 31.53 8.71 4.30
C ARG A 4 30.20 8.27 3.66
N ILE A 5 30.23 7.86 2.40
CA ILE A 5 29.04 7.46 1.60
C ILE A 5 28.13 6.50 2.38
N SER A 6 28.72 5.59 3.17
CA SER A 6 27.99 4.66 4.06
C SER A 6 27.07 5.35 5.07
N THR A 7 27.47 6.48 5.66
CA THR A 7 26.66 7.23 6.63
C THR A 7 25.46 7.90 5.95
N ILE A 8 25.64 8.41 4.73
CA ILE A 8 24.55 9.01 3.93
C ILE A 8 23.54 7.93 3.56
N VAL A 9 23.99 6.76 3.10
CA VAL A 9 23.12 5.64 2.73
C VAL A 9 22.33 5.11 3.93
N ASN A 10 22.95 5.00 5.11
CA ASN A 10 22.25 4.57 6.32
C ASN A 10 21.20 5.60 6.80
N ALA A 11 21.53 6.90 6.73
CA ALA A 11 20.60 7.96 7.08
C ALA A 11 19.41 8.00 6.11
N ALA A 12 19.66 7.92 4.80
CA ALA A 12 18.61 7.88 3.78
C ALA A 12 17.70 6.67 3.97
N ALA A 13 18.28 5.48 4.16
CA ALA A 13 17.51 4.26 4.32
C ALA A 13 16.72 4.21 5.64
N PHE A 14 17.21 4.87 6.71
CA PHE A 14 16.45 5.07 7.95
C PHE A 14 15.25 5.99 7.71
N ILE A 15 15.44 7.12 7.02
CA ILE A 15 14.36 8.05 6.68
C ILE A 15 13.30 7.35 5.81
N ASP A 16 13.72 6.63 4.77
CA ASP A 16 12.80 5.88 3.90
C ASP A 16 12.00 4.81 4.67
N SER A 17 12.64 4.15 5.63
CA SER A 17 11.96 3.19 6.52
C SER A 17 10.90 3.87 7.38
N CYS A 18 11.18 5.05 7.94
CA CYS A 18 10.20 5.85 8.68
C CYS A 18 9.05 6.34 7.79
N VAL A 19 9.35 6.76 6.55
CA VAL A 19 8.34 7.17 5.56
C VAL A 19 7.43 6.00 5.21
N LEU A 20 7.97 4.79 5.01
CA LEU A 20 7.20 3.57 4.78
C LEU A 20 6.23 3.27 5.93
N ILE A 21 6.68 3.44 7.19
CA ILE A 21 5.81 3.28 8.36
C ILE A 21 4.67 4.30 8.31
N GLY A 22 4.98 5.57 8.09
CA GLY A 22 3.99 6.65 8.04
C GLY A 22 2.95 6.44 6.94
N LEU A 23 3.38 6.12 5.72
CA LEU A 23 2.49 5.84 4.59
C LEU A 23 1.61 4.61 4.84
N SER A 24 2.17 3.56 5.46
CA SER A 24 1.43 2.34 5.77
C SER A 24 0.34 2.58 6.80
N ILE A 25 0.65 3.29 7.90
CA ILE A 25 -0.34 3.66 8.93
C ILE A 25 -1.42 4.56 8.33
N ALA A 26 -1.03 5.58 7.54
CA ALA A 26 -1.99 6.46 6.89
C ALA A 26 -2.94 5.68 5.97
N THR A 27 -2.42 4.72 5.20
CA THR A 27 -3.22 3.88 4.31
C THR A 27 -4.22 3.03 5.09
N ILE A 28 -3.77 2.37 6.16
CA ILE A 28 -4.63 1.53 7.02
C ILE A 28 -5.71 2.38 7.68
N PHE A 29 -5.35 3.53 8.24
CA PHE A 29 -6.28 4.43 8.91
C PHE A 29 -7.34 4.97 7.95
N LEU A 30 -6.93 5.47 6.77
CA LEU A 30 -7.85 5.97 5.76
C LEU A 30 -8.81 4.88 5.26
N ALA A 31 -8.30 3.67 5.03
CA ALA A 31 -9.14 2.54 4.59
C ALA A 31 -10.11 2.09 5.68
N SER A 32 -9.71 2.09 6.96
CA SER A 32 -10.56 1.65 8.07
C SER A 32 -11.63 2.69 8.40
N ASP A 33 -11.26 3.97 8.52
CA ASP A 33 -12.22 5.05 8.76
C ASP A 33 -13.28 5.10 7.66
N ALA A 34 -12.85 5.02 6.39
CA ALA A 34 -13.75 4.99 5.25
C ALA A 34 -14.69 3.79 5.29
N TYR A 35 -14.16 2.60 5.64
CA TYR A 35 -14.91 1.37 5.75
C TYR A 35 -15.97 1.43 6.85
N ASP A 36 -15.59 1.85 8.06
CA ASP A 36 -16.49 1.89 9.20
C ASP A 36 -17.59 2.93 8.99
N VAL A 37 -17.24 4.15 8.58
CA VAL A 37 -18.22 5.21 8.32
C VAL A 37 -19.18 4.80 7.19
N PHE A 38 -18.66 4.23 6.11
CA PHE A 38 -19.48 3.83 4.97
C PHE A 38 -20.40 2.65 5.31
N THR A 39 -19.89 1.58 5.92
CA THR A 39 -20.70 0.38 6.17
C THR A 39 -21.69 0.54 7.33
N ASN A 40 -21.42 1.46 8.27
CA ASN A 40 -22.42 1.86 9.26
C ASN A 40 -23.56 2.69 8.64
N THR A 41 -23.25 3.54 7.65
CA THR A 41 -24.25 4.39 6.99
C THR A 41 -25.02 3.64 5.90
N PHE A 42 -24.33 2.78 5.16
CA PHE A 42 -24.84 2.00 4.04
C PHE A 42 -24.49 0.52 4.25
N PRO A 43 -25.14 -0.17 5.20
CA PRO A 43 -24.90 -1.59 5.42
C PRO A 43 -25.32 -2.41 4.19
N PRO A 44 -24.74 -3.62 4.00
CA PRO A 44 -25.21 -4.52 2.96
C PRO A 44 -26.68 -4.85 3.18
N GLY A 45 -27.50 -4.78 2.13
CA GLY A 45 -28.95 -4.87 2.28
C GLY A 45 -29.72 -4.42 1.05
N THR A 46 -31.03 -4.24 1.25
CA THR A 46 -31.95 -3.77 0.22
C THR A 46 -31.97 -2.25 0.16
N PHE A 47 -31.73 -1.71 -1.04
CA PHE A 47 -31.79 -0.28 -1.30
C PHE A 47 -32.93 0.03 -2.25
N ALA A 48 -33.66 1.11 -1.94
CA ALA A 48 -34.65 1.69 -2.81
C ALA A 48 -33.97 2.41 -3.98
N TRP A 49 -34.44 2.17 -5.20
CA TRP A 49 -33.83 2.69 -6.41
C TRP A 49 -34.87 3.31 -7.34
N LEU A 50 -34.49 4.41 -7.96
CA LEU A 50 -35.26 5.11 -8.97
C LEU A 50 -34.43 5.16 -10.26
N PRO A 51 -34.83 4.45 -11.33
CA PRO A 51 -34.13 4.55 -12.60
C PRO A 51 -34.32 5.96 -13.13
N SER A 52 -33.22 6.68 -13.40
CA SER A 52 -33.24 8.11 -13.76
C SER A 52 -34.04 8.47 -15.03
N GLN A 53 -34.56 7.48 -15.75
CA GLN A 53 -35.27 7.65 -17.03
C GLN A 53 -36.78 7.45 -16.90
N TRP A 54 -37.28 7.02 -15.75
CA TRP A 54 -38.71 6.78 -15.56
C TRP A 54 -39.15 7.42 -14.25
N ARG A 55 -40.11 8.36 -14.34
CA ARG A 55 -40.97 8.74 -13.20
C ARG A 55 -41.88 7.56 -12.86
N GLY A 56 -41.28 6.46 -12.43
CA GLY A 56 -41.91 5.16 -12.23
C GLY A 56 -41.38 4.49 -10.98
N ASP A 57 -42.13 3.49 -10.54
CA ASP A 57 -42.09 2.85 -9.23
C ASP A 57 -40.68 2.66 -8.65
N VAL A 58 -40.55 3.01 -7.36
CA VAL A 58 -39.38 2.69 -6.56
C VAL A 58 -39.27 1.18 -6.48
N PHE A 59 -38.17 0.61 -6.97
CA PHE A 59 -37.91 -0.82 -6.81
C PHE A 59 -36.73 -1.05 -5.87
N HIS A 60 -36.70 -2.26 -5.29
CA HIS A 60 -35.65 -2.65 -4.35
C HIS A 60 -34.60 -3.54 -5.04
N VAL A 61 -33.34 -3.20 -4.83
CA VAL A 61 -32.17 -3.99 -5.26
C VAL A 61 -31.36 -4.40 -4.04
N PHE A 62 -30.79 -5.60 -4.06
CA PHE A 62 -29.93 -6.07 -2.98
C PHE A 62 -28.47 -5.78 -3.32
N ILE A 63 -27.77 -5.07 -2.44
CA ILE A 63 -26.35 -4.74 -2.60
C ILE A 63 -25.55 -5.46 -1.53
N ASN A 64 -24.57 -6.25 -1.97
CA ASN A 64 -23.55 -6.84 -1.11
C ASN A 64 -22.18 -6.28 -1.45
N TYR A 65 -21.30 -6.21 -0.45
CA TYR A 65 -19.95 -5.66 -0.62
C TYR A 65 -18.89 -6.76 -0.69
N ASN A 66 -18.08 -6.74 -1.75
CA ASN A 66 -16.89 -7.54 -1.87
C ASN A 66 -15.69 -6.80 -1.27
N ARG A 67 -15.07 -7.39 -0.24
CA ARG A 67 -13.92 -6.82 0.47
C ARG A 67 -12.56 -7.20 -0.13
N SER A 68 -12.54 -7.88 -1.28
CA SER A 68 -11.29 -8.40 -1.87
C SER A 68 -10.26 -7.31 -2.16
N SER A 69 -10.71 -6.12 -2.58
CA SER A 69 -9.83 -4.97 -2.85
C SER A 69 -9.20 -4.37 -1.61
N GLU A 70 -10.00 -4.27 -0.56
CA GLU A 70 -9.66 -3.69 0.72
C GLU A 70 -8.66 -4.61 1.42
N ILE A 71 -8.93 -5.92 1.45
CA ILE A 71 -8.02 -6.93 2.01
C ILE A 71 -6.65 -6.88 1.35
N LYS A 72 -6.59 -6.76 0.03
CA LYS A 72 -5.31 -6.65 -0.71
C LYS A 72 -4.55 -5.36 -0.37
N THR A 73 -5.27 -4.26 -0.20
CA THR A 73 -4.68 -2.98 0.22
C THR A 73 -4.12 -3.06 1.64
N TYR A 74 -4.86 -3.68 2.57
CA TYR A 74 -4.38 -3.93 3.93
C TYR A 74 -3.16 -4.85 3.95
N PHE A 75 -3.15 -5.90 3.12
CA PHE A 75 -2.01 -6.80 3.04
C PHE A 75 -0.76 -6.09 2.54
N ALA A 76 -0.89 -5.27 1.48
CA ALA A 76 0.21 -4.48 0.95
C ALA A 76 0.75 -3.47 1.99
N ALA A 77 -0.14 -2.72 2.64
CA ALA A 77 0.23 -1.76 3.68
C ALA A 77 0.83 -2.43 4.92
N GLY A 78 0.30 -3.59 5.34
CA GLY A 78 0.83 -4.35 6.47
C GLY A 78 2.24 -4.91 6.19
N LEU A 79 2.47 -5.40 4.98
CA LEU A 79 3.79 -5.86 4.55
C LEU A 79 4.79 -4.69 4.48
N ALA A 80 4.37 -3.53 3.95
CA ALA A 80 5.17 -2.31 3.95
C ALA A 80 5.50 -1.79 5.36
N LEU A 81 4.53 -1.84 6.29
CA LEU A 81 4.72 -1.50 7.70
C LEU A 81 5.78 -2.40 8.34
N PHE A 82 5.67 -3.72 8.11
CA PHE A 82 6.63 -4.70 8.63
C PHE A 82 8.05 -4.44 8.12
N VAL A 83 8.20 -4.17 6.82
CA VAL A 83 9.50 -3.84 6.22
C VAL A 83 10.06 -2.51 6.77
N GLY A 84 9.21 -1.49 6.92
CA GLY A 84 9.61 -0.22 7.53
C GLY A 84 10.08 -0.37 8.97
N LEU A 85 9.37 -1.14 9.80
CA LEU A 85 9.78 -1.44 11.18
C LEU A 85 11.10 -2.20 11.25
N LEU A 86 11.27 -3.19 10.39
CA LEU A 86 12.50 -3.97 10.33
C LEU A 86 13.70 -3.12 9.83
N GLY A 87 13.47 -2.25 8.84
CA GLY A 87 14.45 -1.29 8.34
C GLY A 87 14.86 -0.27 9.40
N THR A 88 13.91 0.35 10.09
CA THR A 88 14.20 1.32 11.17
C THR A 88 14.99 0.68 12.32
N PHE A 89 14.68 -0.56 12.72
CA PHE A 89 15.45 -1.27 13.74
C PHE A 89 16.90 -1.55 13.28
N MET A 90 17.07 -2.07 12.06
CA MET A 90 18.39 -2.43 11.53
C MET A 90 19.29 -1.21 11.30
N PHE A 91 18.75 -0.13 10.71
CA PHE A 91 19.52 1.09 10.49
C PHE A 91 19.67 1.93 11.75
N GLY A 92 18.67 1.97 12.62
CA GLY A 92 18.76 2.62 13.93
C GLY A 92 19.88 2.00 14.78
N ALA A 93 19.94 0.67 14.85
CA ALA A 93 21.01 -0.03 15.56
C ALA A 93 22.41 0.22 14.96
N SER A 94 22.50 0.45 13.64
CA SER A 94 23.77 0.74 12.96
C SER A 94 24.41 2.07 13.37
N PHE A 95 23.63 3.01 13.92
CA PHE A 95 24.17 4.26 14.49
C PHE A 95 24.81 4.07 15.87
N GLN A 96 24.37 3.06 16.63
CA GLN A 96 24.91 2.78 17.97
C GLN A 96 26.12 1.82 17.95
N ARG A 97 26.19 0.91 16.97
CA ARG A 97 27.28 -0.07 16.85
C ARG A 97 27.89 -0.01 15.44
N PRO A 98 29.04 0.65 15.24
CA PRO A 98 29.68 0.77 13.93
C PRO A 98 30.39 -0.51 13.45
N ALA A 99 30.22 -1.66 14.12
CA ALA A 99 30.93 -2.90 13.78
C ALA A 99 30.33 -3.55 12.51
N PRO A 100 31.10 -3.67 11.41
CA PRO A 100 30.59 -4.04 10.09
C PRO A 100 30.39 -5.55 9.85
N THR A 101 30.76 -6.44 10.78
CA THR A 101 31.05 -7.84 10.43
C THR A 101 29.89 -8.84 10.55
N GLN A 102 28.69 -8.45 10.97
CA GLN A 102 27.55 -9.40 11.07
C GLN A 102 26.22 -8.94 10.45
N LEU A 103 26.17 -7.76 9.81
CA LEU A 103 24.92 -7.19 9.28
C LEU A 103 24.59 -7.61 7.83
N ALA A 104 25.48 -8.30 7.10
CA ALA A 104 25.27 -8.59 5.68
C ALA A 104 24.03 -9.47 5.39
N LYS A 105 23.80 -10.52 6.19
CA LYS A 105 22.65 -11.43 6.04
C LYS A 105 21.28 -10.77 6.34
N PRO A 106 21.08 -10.08 7.49
CA PRO A 106 19.81 -9.41 7.76
C PRO A 106 19.52 -8.28 6.77
N VAL A 107 20.54 -7.59 6.27
CA VAL A 107 20.41 -6.52 5.26
C VAL A 107 19.86 -7.04 3.93
N PHE A 108 20.32 -8.20 3.46
CA PHE A 108 19.79 -8.83 2.24
C PHE A 108 18.31 -9.22 2.37
N ILE A 109 17.91 -9.71 3.54
CA ILE A 109 16.51 -10.07 3.82
C ILE A 109 15.61 -8.83 3.73
N VAL A 110 16.04 -7.68 4.27
CA VAL A 110 15.23 -6.44 4.18
C VAL A 110 15.11 -5.96 2.74
N ALA A 111 16.20 -6.02 1.97
CA ALA A 111 16.19 -5.62 0.55
C ALA A 111 15.26 -6.51 -0.28
N LEU A 112 15.31 -7.83 -0.06
CA LEU A 112 14.41 -8.79 -0.70
C LEU A 112 12.94 -8.50 -0.34
N LEU A 113 12.65 -8.32 0.96
CA LEU A 113 11.29 -8.01 1.41
C LEU A 113 10.79 -6.67 0.85
N SER A 114 11.63 -5.63 0.83
CA SER A 114 11.30 -4.33 0.21
C SER A 114 11.00 -4.47 -1.28
N SER A 115 11.73 -5.32 -1.99
CA SER A 115 11.49 -5.60 -3.41
C SER A 115 10.16 -6.34 -3.61
N ILE A 116 9.82 -7.28 -2.72
CA ILE A 116 8.52 -7.96 -2.71
C ILE A 116 7.39 -6.95 -2.44
N VAL A 117 7.54 -6.03 -1.49
CA VAL A 117 6.57 -4.96 -1.23
C VAL A 117 6.32 -4.16 -2.52
N ALA A 118 7.38 -3.71 -3.18
CA ALA A 118 7.29 -2.93 -4.40
C ALA A 118 6.55 -3.67 -5.52
N ILE A 119 6.88 -4.96 -5.72
CA ILE A 119 6.22 -5.80 -6.74
C ILE A 119 4.74 -6.01 -6.41
N VAL A 120 4.41 -6.35 -5.17
CA VAL A 120 3.02 -6.55 -4.72
C VAL A 120 2.22 -5.26 -4.91
N CYS A 121 2.79 -4.12 -4.54
CA CYS A 121 2.17 -2.81 -4.68
C CYS A 121 1.96 -2.43 -6.16
N ALA A 122 2.94 -2.70 -7.03
CA ALA A 122 2.84 -2.44 -8.47
C ALA A 122 1.79 -3.32 -9.15
N ILE A 123 1.80 -4.63 -8.84
CA ILE A 123 0.79 -5.59 -9.32
C ILE A 123 -0.61 -5.15 -8.85
N TRP A 124 -0.74 -4.74 -7.58
CA TRP A 124 -2.01 -4.27 -7.05
C TRP A 124 -2.48 -3.00 -7.76
N SER A 125 -1.61 -2.00 -7.95
CA SER A 125 -1.95 -0.78 -8.67
C SER A 125 -2.44 -1.06 -10.10
N ALA A 126 -1.85 -2.04 -10.79
CA ALA A 126 -2.27 -2.43 -12.13
C ALA A 126 -3.62 -3.19 -12.16
N ILE A 127 -3.88 -4.03 -11.15
CA ILE A 127 -5.07 -4.90 -11.11
C ILE A 127 -6.27 -4.18 -10.48
N ALA A 128 -6.07 -3.23 -9.57
CA ALA A 128 -7.15 -2.64 -8.79
C ALA A 128 -8.19 -1.94 -9.67
N GLU A 129 -7.76 -1.17 -10.68
CA GLU A 129 -8.70 -0.54 -11.62
C GLU A 129 -9.53 -1.54 -12.40
N VAL A 130 -8.92 -2.64 -12.85
CA VAL A 130 -9.61 -3.69 -13.60
C VAL A 130 -10.61 -4.42 -12.70
N GLN A 131 -10.25 -4.71 -11.44
CA GLN A 131 -11.13 -5.38 -10.48
C GLN A 131 -12.33 -4.50 -10.09
N ILE A 132 -12.10 -3.19 -9.91
CA ILE A 132 -13.18 -2.24 -9.62
C ILE A 132 -14.14 -2.14 -10.81
N LYS A 133 -13.62 -2.03 -12.04
CA LYS A 133 -14.44 -1.99 -13.26
C LYS A 133 -15.16 -3.31 -13.57
N LYS A 134 -14.56 -4.45 -13.21
CA LYS A 134 -15.16 -5.79 -13.37
C LYS A 134 -16.16 -6.13 -12.27
N SER A 135 -16.21 -5.39 -11.16
CA SER A 135 -17.23 -5.61 -10.14
C SER A 135 -18.61 -5.44 -10.76
N THR A 136 -19.54 -6.35 -10.47
CA THR A 136 -20.86 -6.47 -11.15
C THR A 136 -21.82 -5.32 -10.84
N CYS A 137 -21.31 -4.23 -10.27
CA CYS A 137 -22.06 -3.05 -9.83
C CYS A 137 -22.27 -2.01 -10.95
N ALA A 138 -22.29 -2.43 -12.22
CA ALA A 138 -22.68 -1.58 -13.33
C ALA A 138 -24.21 -1.59 -13.41
N PHE A 139 -24.84 -0.62 -12.75
CA PHE A 139 -26.29 -0.41 -12.83
C PHE A 139 -26.60 0.22 -14.19
N ASP A 140 -26.85 -0.63 -15.18
CA ASP A 140 -27.30 -0.22 -16.50
C ASP A 140 -28.80 0.06 -16.52
N ARG A 141 -29.30 0.61 -17.63
CA ARG A 141 -30.73 0.86 -17.90
C ARG A 141 -31.63 -0.39 -17.79
N TYR A 142 -31.05 -1.57 -17.57
CA TYR A 142 -31.73 -2.86 -17.51
C TYR A 142 -31.84 -3.46 -16.10
N THR A 143 -31.41 -2.76 -15.04
CA THR A 143 -31.61 -3.21 -13.65
C THR A 143 -33.09 -3.49 -13.37
N ARG A 144 -33.37 -4.66 -12.81
CA ARG A 144 -34.72 -5.11 -12.45
C ARG A 144 -34.91 -5.14 -10.94
N ALA A 145 -36.17 -5.11 -10.51
CA ALA A 145 -36.54 -5.32 -9.11
C ALA A 145 -36.08 -6.73 -8.66
N GLY A 146 -35.47 -6.82 -7.49
CA GLY A 146 -34.98 -8.09 -6.92
C GLY A 146 -33.61 -8.53 -7.43
N ASP A 147 -32.93 -7.74 -8.27
CA ASP A 147 -31.56 -8.06 -8.67
C ASP A 147 -30.58 -7.98 -7.48
N HIS A 148 -29.61 -8.89 -7.48
CA HIS A 148 -28.56 -8.99 -6.48
C HIS A 148 -27.22 -8.56 -7.08
N TYR A 149 -26.60 -7.54 -6.51
CA TYR A 149 -25.33 -6.99 -6.97
C TYR A 149 -24.24 -7.17 -5.93
N THR A 150 -23.03 -7.49 -6.40
CA THR A 150 -21.85 -7.60 -5.56
C THR A 150 -20.82 -6.55 -6.00
N CYS A 151 -20.59 -5.59 -5.13
CA CYS A 151 -19.88 -4.35 -5.44
C CYS A 151 -18.62 -4.23 -4.60
N SER A 152 -17.51 -3.72 -5.15
CA SER A 152 -16.47 -3.20 -4.25
C SER A 152 -17.01 -1.96 -3.53
N ILE A 153 -16.50 -1.69 -2.33
CA ILE A 153 -17.00 -0.58 -1.52
C ILE A 153 -16.66 0.76 -2.19
N GLU A 154 -15.47 0.85 -2.79
CA GLU A 154 -15.08 2.00 -3.61
C GLU A 154 -16.06 2.26 -4.76
N ASN A 155 -16.44 1.23 -5.52
CA ASN A 155 -17.38 1.40 -6.63
C ASN A 155 -18.78 1.79 -6.14
N ALA A 156 -19.21 1.17 -5.03
CA ALA A 156 -20.49 1.48 -4.42
C ALA A 156 -20.56 2.95 -3.94
N ALA A 157 -19.50 3.43 -3.28
CA ALA A 157 -19.41 4.81 -2.78
C ALA A 157 -19.29 5.85 -3.91
N CYS A 158 -18.49 5.54 -4.93
CA CYS A 158 -18.17 6.51 -5.99
C CYS A 158 -19.24 6.58 -7.10
N ASN A 159 -19.91 5.47 -7.41
CA ASN A 159 -20.77 5.36 -8.58
C ASN A 159 -22.19 4.94 -8.22
N THR A 160 -22.36 3.85 -7.48
CA THR A 160 -23.67 3.22 -7.31
C THR A 160 -24.59 3.98 -6.36
N LEU A 161 -24.25 4.06 -5.07
CA LEU A 161 -25.19 4.54 -4.05
C LEU A 161 -25.54 6.04 -4.16
N ARG A 162 -24.85 6.78 -5.03
CA ARG A 162 -25.21 8.15 -5.41
C ARG A 162 -26.58 8.25 -6.07
N PHE A 163 -27.02 7.19 -6.72
CA PHE A 163 -28.31 7.11 -7.41
C PHE A 163 -29.38 6.36 -6.61
N ALA A 164 -29.04 5.85 -5.41
CA ALA A 164 -30.02 5.28 -4.51
C ALA A 164 -31.01 6.35 -4.04
N HIS A 165 -32.28 5.98 -3.87
CA HIS A 165 -33.28 6.89 -3.35
C HIS A 165 -33.07 7.09 -1.85
N HIS A 166 -32.67 8.28 -1.47
CA HIS A 166 -32.57 8.69 -0.07
C HIS A 166 -33.77 9.54 0.31
N PRO A 167 -34.41 9.30 1.46
CA PRO A 167 -35.56 10.10 1.88
C PRO A 167 -35.16 11.59 2.02
N PRO A 168 -36.06 12.54 1.71
CA PRO A 168 -35.74 13.97 1.56
C PRO A 168 -35.17 14.65 2.81
N ASN A 169 -35.29 14.04 3.99
CA ASN A 169 -34.74 14.54 5.26
C ASN A 169 -33.38 13.92 5.63
N SER A 170 -32.79 13.09 4.76
CA SER A 170 -31.43 12.59 4.96
C SER A 170 -30.42 13.60 4.44
N GLN A 171 -30.13 14.62 5.25
CA GLN A 171 -28.92 15.43 5.07
C GLN A 171 -27.74 14.59 5.62
N GLY A 172 -26.76 14.26 4.77
CA GLY A 172 -25.61 13.42 5.16
C GLY A 172 -25.19 12.29 4.20
N PRO A 173 -26.08 11.61 3.44
CA PRO A 173 -25.67 10.45 2.66
C PRO A 173 -24.72 10.83 1.52
N TYR A 174 -24.95 11.98 0.87
CA TYR A 174 -24.07 12.46 -0.20
C TYR A 174 -22.69 12.90 0.29
N GLU A 175 -22.60 13.50 1.48
CA GLU A 175 -21.31 13.87 2.08
C GLU A 175 -20.50 12.64 2.47
N VAL A 176 -21.15 11.65 3.09
CA VAL A 176 -20.53 10.36 3.41
C VAL A 176 -20.05 9.66 2.15
N LEU A 177 -20.89 9.58 1.10
CA LEU A 177 -20.51 8.97 -0.18
C LEU A 177 -19.29 9.64 -0.81
N ASN A 178 -19.25 10.97 -0.85
CA ASN A 178 -18.12 11.71 -1.39
C ASN A 178 -16.85 11.54 -0.56
N ARG A 179 -16.95 11.65 0.77
CA ARG A 179 -15.81 11.46 1.68
C ARG A 179 -15.25 10.05 1.57
N SER A 180 -16.10 9.02 1.67
CA SER A 180 -15.68 7.61 1.58
C SER A 180 -15.10 7.30 0.21
N CYS A 181 -15.71 7.77 -0.89
CA CYS A 181 -15.15 7.59 -2.24
C CYS A 181 -13.73 8.16 -2.36
N LEU A 182 -13.50 9.39 -1.86
CA LEU A 182 -12.19 10.01 -1.87
C LEU A 182 -11.19 9.24 -0.99
N GLN A 183 -11.58 8.85 0.23
CA GLN A 183 -10.71 8.11 1.14
C GLN A 183 -10.30 6.74 0.56
N PHE A 184 -11.23 5.97 -0.02
CA PHE A 184 -10.90 4.69 -0.67
C PHE A 184 -9.97 4.88 -1.87
N ARG A 185 -10.22 5.90 -2.71
CA ARG A 185 -9.31 6.25 -3.81
C ARG A 185 -7.93 6.63 -3.29
N HIS A 186 -7.84 7.46 -2.26
CA HIS A 186 -6.57 7.84 -1.66
C HIS A 186 -5.82 6.65 -1.07
N ALA A 187 -6.50 5.76 -0.34
CA ALA A 187 -5.89 4.54 0.20
C ALA A 187 -5.34 3.65 -0.92
N ARG A 188 -6.07 3.51 -2.04
CA ARG A 188 -5.61 2.77 -3.22
C ARG A 188 -4.39 3.42 -3.87
N TYR A 189 -4.41 4.74 -4.06
CA TYR A 189 -3.30 5.46 -4.70
C TYR A 189 -2.08 5.64 -3.78
N MET A 190 -2.24 5.57 -2.45
CA MET A 190 -1.13 5.54 -1.47
C MET A 190 -0.22 4.31 -1.64
N VAL A 191 -0.70 3.26 -2.31
CA VAL A 191 0.13 2.09 -2.65
C VAL A 191 1.25 2.45 -3.64
N ILE A 192 1.05 3.48 -4.48
CA ILE A 192 2.07 3.96 -5.44
C ILE A 192 3.29 4.57 -4.74
N PRO A 193 3.16 5.58 -3.84
CA PRO A 193 4.31 6.09 -3.12
C PRO A 193 4.94 5.03 -2.21
N ILE A 194 4.16 4.10 -1.65
CA ILE A 194 4.74 2.94 -0.93
C ILE A 194 5.67 2.14 -1.86
N ALA A 195 5.23 1.80 -3.08
CA ALA A 195 6.06 1.11 -4.06
C ALA A 195 7.34 1.89 -4.41
N ALA A 196 7.21 3.21 -4.60
CA ALA A 196 8.34 4.08 -4.93
C ALA A 196 9.39 4.11 -3.80
N VAL A 197 8.95 4.32 -2.55
CA VAL A 197 9.86 4.32 -1.39
C VAL A 197 10.47 2.93 -1.18
N SER A 198 9.71 1.85 -1.37
CA SER A 198 10.26 0.50 -1.30
C SER A 198 11.33 0.21 -2.37
N LEU A 199 11.18 0.75 -3.58
CA LEU A 199 12.21 0.65 -4.64
C LEU A 199 13.45 1.45 -4.29
N ILE A 200 13.30 2.69 -3.79
CA ILE A 200 14.42 3.52 -3.35
C ILE A 200 15.17 2.82 -2.22
N LEU A 201 14.45 2.29 -1.23
CA LEU A 201 15.02 1.54 -0.13
C LEU A 201 15.81 0.31 -0.63
N ALA A 202 15.25 -0.46 -1.57
CA ALA A 202 15.94 -1.60 -2.19
C ALA A 202 17.21 -1.18 -2.95
N ALA A 203 17.17 -0.04 -3.66
CA ALA A 203 18.34 0.51 -4.34
C ALA A 203 19.44 0.95 -3.36
N LEU A 204 19.06 1.64 -2.27
CA LEU A 204 20.01 2.02 -1.21
C LEU A 204 20.66 0.80 -0.57
N TYR A 205 19.91 -0.29 -0.41
CA TYR A 205 20.46 -1.56 0.05
C TYR A 205 21.45 -2.18 -0.94
N ALA A 206 21.14 -2.17 -2.24
CA ALA A 206 22.05 -2.67 -3.26
C ALA A 206 23.36 -1.88 -3.29
N VAL A 207 23.29 -0.54 -3.18
CA VAL A 207 24.47 0.34 -3.10
C VAL A 207 25.30 0.03 -1.84
N LYS A 208 24.65 -0.18 -0.69
CA LYS A 208 25.35 -0.55 0.54
C LYS A 208 26.06 -1.90 0.42
N ALA A 209 25.38 -2.90 -0.13
CA ALA A 209 25.92 -4.25 -0.33
C ALA A 209 27.10 -4.26 -1.32
N TRP A 210 27.00 -3.49 -2.41
CA TRP A 210 28.08 -3.33 -3.38
C TRP A 210 29.32 -2.71 -2.73
N ASN A 211 29.16 -1.62 -1.97
CA ASN A 211 30.27 -0.95 -1.30
C ASN A 211 30.95 -1.82 -0.24
N THR A 212 30.21 -2.71 0.45
CA THR A 212 30.83 -3.68 1.37
C THR A 212 31.63 -4.75 0.66
N LYS A 213 31.14 -5.27 -0.48
CA LYS A 213 31.86 -6.28 -1.27
C LYS A 213 33.16 -5.75 -1.86
N VAL A 214 33.12 -4.56 -2.49
CA VAL A 214 34.32 -3.91 -3.03
C VAL A 214 35.40 -3.75 -1.95
N ARG A 215 34.99 -3.40 -0.72
CA ARG A 215 35.95 -3.23 0.38
C ARG A 215 36.51 -4.55 0.92
N GLU A 216 35.72 -5.63 0.90
CA GLU A 216 36.20 -6.98 1.24
C GLU A 216 37.14 -7.52 0.16
N ASP A 217 36.84 -7.28 -1.12
CA ASP A 217 37.67 -7.68 -2.25
C ASP A 217 39.03 -6.97 -2.21
N ASP A 218 39.05 -5.64 -2.00
CA ASP A 218 40.29 -4.85 -1.85
C ASP A 218 41.14 -5.31 -0.65
N GLU A 219 40.53 -5.57 0.52
CA GLU A 219 41.26 -6.04 1.71
C GLU A 219 41.82 -7.47 1.51
N SER A 220 41.16 -8.30 0.71
CA SER A 220 41.60 -9.67 0.41
C SER A 220 42.79 -9.72 -0.57
N GLU A 221 42.83 -8.83 -1.58
CA GLU A 221 43.97 -8.71 -2.50
C GLU A 221 45.23 -8.25 -1.74
N PHE A 222 45.12 -7.22 -0.90
CA PHE A 222 46.25 -6.74 -0.09
C PHE A 222 46.71 -7.75 0.98
N ALA A 223 45.80 -8.55 1.54
CA ALA A 223 46.18 -9.61 2.49
C ALA A 223 46.99 -10.72 1.81
N SER A 224 46.62 -11.09 0.57
CA SER A 224 47.32 -12.11 -0.20
C SER A 224 48.73 -11.66 -0.66
N GLU A 225 48.89 -10.38 -1.02
CA GLU A 225 50.20 -9.82 -1.37
C GLU A 225 51.11 -9.70 -0.14
N ARG A 226 50.55 -9.37 1.05
CA ARG A 226 51.33 -9.28 2.29
C ARG A 226 51.81 -10.64 2.79
N GLU A 227 51.01 -11.69 2.62
CA GLU A 227 51.42 -13.05 2.96
C GLU A 227 52.45 -13.63 1.97
N GLY A 228 52.44 -13.18 0.71
CA GLY A 228 53.47 -13.51 -0.28
C GLY A 228 54.82 -12.85 -0.01
N LEU A 229 54.83 -11.60 0.48
CA LEU A 229 56.05 -10.83 0.81
C LEU A 229 56.72 -11.26 2.13
N LEU A 230 56.02 -11.97 3.02
CA LEU A 230 56.57 -12.51 4.27
C LEU A 230 57.15 -13.93 4.11
N ARG A 231 57.12 -14.49 2.90
CA ARG A 231 57.68 -15.82 2.56
C ARG A 231 58.95 -15.78 1.71
N LEU A 232 59.49 -14.58 1.44
CA LEU A 232 60.82 -14.35 0.85
C LEU A 232 61.78 -13.84 1.94
#